data_AF-A0A453MD90-F1
#
_entry.id   AF-A0A453MD90-F1
#
_cell.length_a   1.000
_cell.length_b   1.000
_cell.length_c   1.000
_cell.angle_alpha   90.00
_cell.angle_beta   90.00
_cell.angle_gamma   90.00
#
_symmetry.space_group_name_H-M   'P 1'
#
loop_
_entity.id
_entity.type
_entity.pdbx_description
1 polymer ?
#
loop_
_entity_poly.entity_id
_entity_poly.type
_entity_poly.pdbx_seq_one_letter_code
_entity_poly.pdbx_strand_id
1 'polypeptide(L)'
;MYASCEPCPMCFSAVHLSRIKRLVYGAKAEAAIAIGFDDFIADALRGTGFYQKANMEIKRADGNGALLAEQVFENTKEKFRMY
;
A
#
# COMPACT_ATOMS: atom_id res chain seq x y z
N MET A 1 9.11 6.10 -6.19
CA MET A 1 8.74 6.08 -4.76
C MET A 1 8.74 4.66 -4.28
N TYR A 2 9.31 4.41 -3.10
CA TYR A 2 9.24 3.12 -2.42
C TYR A 2 8.38 3.29 -1.17
N ALA A 3 7.47 2.36 -0.96
CA ALA A 3 6.57 2.34 0.20
C ALA A 3 6.63 0.97 0.86
N SER A 4 6.52 0.94 2.19
CA SER A 4 6.45 -0.32 2.94
C SER A 4 5.13 -1.04 2.71
N CYS A 5 4.05 -0.31 2.50
CA CYS A 5 2.70 -0.82 2.25
C CYS A 5 2.11 -0.23 0.98
N GLU A 6 1.12 -0.91 0.42
CA GLU A 6 0.24 -0.42 -0.64
C GLU A 6 -0.33 0.98 -0.29
N PRO A 7 -0.36 1.93 -1.24
CA PRO A 7 -0.86 3.28 -0.95
C PRO A 7 -2.37 3.24 -0.68
N CYS A 8 -2.84 3.97 0.33
CA CYS A 8 -4.27 4.26 0.48
C CYS A 8 -4.74 5.34 -0.52
N PRO A 9 -6.06 5.59 -0.66
CA PRO A 9 -6.59 6.54 -1.65
C PRO A 9 -5.99 7.95 -1.55
N MET A 10 -5.71 8.42 -0.32
CA MET A 10 -5.06 9.71 -0.08
C MET A 10 -3.61 9.71 -0.61
N CYS A 11 -2.82 8.71 -0.23
CA CYS A 11 -1.42 8.59 -0.67
C CYS A 11 -1.33 8.42 -2.18
N PHE A 12 -2.22 7.63 -2.78
CA PHE A 12 -2.26 7.44 -4.22
C PHE A 12 -2.52 8.76 -4.95
N SER A 13 -3.45 9.57 -4.46
CA SER A 13 -3.73 10.91 -5.01
C SER A 13 -2.51 11.82 -4.92
N ALA A 14 -1.79 11.81 -3.79
CA ALA A 14 -0.57 12.60 -3.62
C ALA A 14 0.56 12.16 -4.58
N VAL A 15 0.74 10.86 -4.78
CA VAL A 15 1.72 10.31 -5.73
C VAL A 15 1.37 10.69 -7.16
N HIS A 16 0.08 10.62 -7.51
CA HIS A 16 -0.42 11.03 -8.81
C HIS A 16 -0.18 12.51 -9.10
N LEU A 17 -0.54 13.40 -8.17
CA LEU A 17 -0.32 14.85 -8.29
C LEU A 17 1.17 15.21 -8.35
N SER A 18 2.01 14.44 -7.67
CA SER A 18 3.47 14.60 -7.69
C SER A 18 4.13 14.11 -8.98
N ARG A 19 3.36 13.56 -9.93
CA ARG A 19 3.82 13.04 -11.23
C ARG A 19 4.95 12.00 -11.11
N ILE A 20 4.93 11.22 -10.03
CA ILE A 20 5.90 10.14 -9.81
C ILE A 20 5.66 9.07 -10.88
N LYS A 21 6.72 8.61 -11.55
CA LYS A 21 6.60 7.66 -12.68
C LYS A 21 6.57 6.19 -12.25
N ARG A 22 7.08 5.88 -11.06
CA ARG A 22 7.19 4.51 -10.54
C ARG A 22 6.93 4.47 -9.04
N LEU A 23 5.99 3.64 -8.62
CA LEU A 23 5.70 3.30 -7.24
C LEU A 23 5.98 1.82 -7.01
N VAL A 24 6.82 1.52 -6.02
CA VAL A 24 7.07 0.14 -5.58
C VAL A 24 6.64 0.00 -4.13
N TYR A 25 5.82 -1.00 -3.81
CA TYR A 25 5.32 -1.22 -2.45
C TYR A 25 5.59 -2.64 -1.96
N GLY A 26 5.73 -2.86 -0.64
CA GLY A 26 6.03 -4.16 -0.04
C GLY A 26 4.78 -4.97 0.34
N ALA A 27 4.25 -4.65 1.53
CA ALA A 27 3.05 -5.26 2.09
C ALA A 27 1.81 -4.81 1.31
N LYS A 28 0.82 -5.68 1.23
CA LYS A 28 -0.48 -5.31 0.68
C LYS A 28 -1.36 -4.66 1.74
N ALA A 29 -2.40 -3.96 1.30
CA ALA A 29 -3.37 -3.33 2.19
C ALA A 29 -4.01 -4.32 3.19
N GLU A 30 -4.17 -5.60 2.83
CA GLU A 30 -4.78 -6.58 3.73
C GLU A 30 -3.96 -6.82 5.01
N ALA A 31 -2.63 -6.67 4.94
CA ALA A 31 -1.78 -6.79 6.13
C ALA A 31 -2.02 -5.65 7.13
N ALA A 32 -2.31 -4.45 6.64
CA ALA A 32 -2.67 -3.31 7.48
C ALA A 32 -4.11 -3.45 8.02
N ILE A 33 -5.05 -3.92 7.21
CA ILE A 33 -6.42 -4.21 7.66
C ILE A 33 -6.42 -5.24 8.80
N ALA A 34 -5.63 -6.31 8.67
CA ALA A 34 -5.55 -7.39 9.67
C ALA A 34 -5.09 -6.93 11.07
N ILE A 35 -4.46 -5.76 11.18
CA ILE A 35 -4.02 -5.18 12.45
C ILE A 35 -4.91 -4.02 12.94
N GLY A 36 -6.04 -3.75 12.27
CA GLY A 36 -7.05 -2.78 12.72
C GLY A 36 -7.11 -1.47 11.94
N PHE A 37 -6.47 -1.37 10.77
CA PHE A 37 -6.72 -0.24 9.87
C PHE A 37 -8.03 -0.44 9.09
N ASP A 38 -8.66 0.67 8.71
CA ASP A 38 -9.92 0.70 7.96
C ASP A 38 -9.80 0.03 6.58
N ASP A 39 -10.82 -0.74 6.17
CA ASP A 39 -10.89 -1.40 4.86
C ASP A 39 -10.73 -0.44 3.67
N PHE A 40 -11.08 0.83 3.86
CA PHE A 40 -10.93 1.89 2.87
C PHE A 40 -9.50 2.06 2.35
N ILE A 41 -8.48 1.66 3.12
CA ILE A 41 -7.09 1.76 2.67
C ILE A 41 -6.78 0.89 1.44
N ALA A 42 -7.54 -0.19 1.20
CA ALA A 42 -7.35 -1.08 0.06
C ALA A 42 -7.98 -0.55 -1.24
N ASP A 43 -8.77 0.53 -1.17
CA ASP A 43 -9.57 0.99 -2.31
C ASP A 43 -8.74 1.71 -3.38
N ALA A 44 -7.51 2.11 -3.05
CA ALA A 44 -6.68 2.92 -3.94
C ALA A 44 -6.27 2.19 -5.22
N LEU A 45 -5.85 0.91 -5.16
CA LEU A 45 -5.53 0.15 -6.38
C LEU A 45 -6.74 -0.63 -6.91
N ARG A 46 -7.73 -0.94 -6.06
CA ARG A 46 -8.92 -1.70 -6.43
C ARG A 46 -9.98 -0.85 -7.13
N GLY A 47 -10.21 0.38 -6.67
CA GLY A 47 -11.14 1.35 -7.26
C GLY A 47 -10.58 2.11 -8.45
N THR A 48 -9.27 2.05 -8.71
CA THR A 48 -8.60 2.80 -9.79
C THR A 48 -8.61 2.11 -11.16
N GLY A 49 -9.49 1.13 -11.38
CA GLY A 49 -9.82 0.66 -12.74
C GLY A 49 -10.15 1.80 -13.72
N PHE A 50 -10.61 2.95 -13.22
CA PHE A 50 -10.86 4.17 -13.98
C PHE A 50 -9.64 5.11 -14.15
N TYR A 51 -8.63 5.05 -13.26
CA TYR A 51 -7.44 5.91 -13.27
C TYR A 51 -6.20 5.26 -13.90
N GLN A 52 -6.33 4.05 -14.46
CA GLN A 52 -5.28 3.35 -15.23
C GLN A 52 -4.70 4.12 -16.43
N LYS A 53 -5.21 5.31 -16.76
CA LYS A 53 -4.60 6.22 -17.75
C LYS A 53 -3.46 7.09 -17.19
N ALA A 54 -3.09 6.93 -15.92
CA ALA A 54 -1.88 7.55 -15.39
C ALA A 54 -0.65 6.77 -15.92
N ASN A 55 0.29 7.46 -16.59
CA ASN A 55 1.55 6.91 -17.09
C ASN A 55 2.53 6.49 -15.96
N MET A 56 2.04 5.80 -14.93
CA MET A 56 2.77 5.45 -13.72
C MET A 56 2.85 3.94 -13.56
N GLU A 57 4.07 3.43 -13.40
CA GLU A 57 4.33 2.03 -13.14
C GLU A 57 4.13 1.73 -11.65
N ILE A 58 3.22 0.81 -11.32
CA ILE A 58 2.97 0.37 -9.95
C ILE A 58 3.37 -1.10 -9.85
N LYS A 59 4.32 -1.40 -8.96
CA LYS A 59 4.85 -2.75 -8.81
C LYS A 59 4.91 -3.15 -7.33
N ARG A 60 4.55 -4.38 -7.02
CA ARG A 60 4.83 -4.95 -5.71
C ARG A 60 6.29 -5.42 -5.64
N ALA A 61 6.98 -5.16 -4.55
CA ALA A 61 8.34 -5.63 -4.32
C ALA A 61 8.38 -7.17 -4.36
N ASP A 62 9.36 -7.72 -5.06
CA ASP A 62 9.55 -9.18 -5.17
C ASP A 62 10.47 -9.71 -4.06
N GLY A 63 10.30 -10.98 -3.68
CA GLY A 63 11.19 -11.70 -2.76
C GLY A 63 11.03 -11.32 -1.29
N ASN A 64 12.14 -11.35 -0.53
CA ASN A 64 12.14 -11.14 0.92
C ASN A 64 11.58 -9.77 1.34
N GLY A 65 11.67 -8.74 0.49
CA GLY A 65 11.20 -7.41 0.83
C GLY A 65 9.69 -7.33 1.10
N ALA A 66 8.88 -8.05 0.32
CA ALA A 66 7.43 -8.10 0.55
C ALA A 66 7.07 -8.93 1.79
N LEU A 67 7.78 -10.05 2.02
CA LEU A 67 7.56 -10.90 3.18
C LEU A 67 7.91 -10.19 4.48
N LEU A 68 9.07 -9.51 4.52
CA LEU A 68 9.48 -8.72 5.69
C LEU A 68 8.50 -7.58 5.96
N ALA A 69 8.02 -6.91 4.91
CA ALA A 69 7.04 -5.85 5.07
C ALA A 69 5.74 -6.38 5.71
N GLU A 70 5.21 -7.52 5.27
CA GLU A 70 4.04 -8.15 5.89
C GLU A 70 4.32 -8.63 7.33
N GLN A 71 5.49 -9.23 7.58
CA GLN A 71 5.89 -9.67 8.92
C GLN A 71 5.98 -8.51 9.91
N VAL A 72 6.38 -7.31 9.47
CA VAL A 72 6.38 -6.12 10.34
C VAL A 72 4.98 -5.81 10.83
N PHE A 73 3.95 -5.92 9.98
CA PHE A 73 2.56 -5.74 10.41
C PHE A 73 2.16 -6.80 11.44
N GLU A 74 2.43 -8.08 11.20
CA GLU A 74 2.08 -9.16 12.16
C GLU A 74 2.81 -9.00 13.50
N ASN A 75 4.11 -8.73 13.47
CA ASN A 75 4.93 -8.56 14.69
C ASN A 75 4.54 -7.32 15.52
N THR A 76 3.88 -6.34 14.89
CA THR A 76 3.48 -5.10 15.55
C THR A 76 2.00 -5.06 15.92
N LYS A 77 1.23 -6.10 15.56
CA LYS A 77 -0.19 -6.27 15.87
C LYS A 77 -0.54 -6.08 17.34
N GLU A 78 0.27 -6.65 18.24
CA GLU A 78 0.06 -6.52 19.69
C GLU A 78 0.42 -5.11 20.22
N LYS A 79 1.29 -4.39 19.51
CA LYS A 79 1.73 -3.03 19.91
C LYS A 79 0.77 -1.95 19.43
N PHE A 80 0.13 -2.16 18.28
CA PHE A 80 -0.78 -1.22 17.65
C PHE A 80 -2.12 -1.91 17.39
N ARG A 81 -2.89 -2.09 18.47
CA ARG A 81 -4.32 -2.38 18.34
C ARG A 81 -5.03 -1.06 18.05
N MET A 82 -5.32 -0.78 16.78
CA MET A 82 -6.31 0.25 16.47
C MET A 82 -7.69 -0.38 16.68
N TYR A 83 -8.37 0.12 17.72
CA TYR A 83 -9.75 -0.13 18.17
C TYR A 83 -10.27 -1.57 18.09
#